data_AF-A0A1M6EBR6-F1
#
_entry.id   AF-A0A1M6EBR6-F1
#
_cell.length_a   1.000
_cell.length_b   1.000
_cell.length_c   1.000
_cell.angle_alpha   90.00
_cell.angle_beta   90.00
_cell.angle_gamma   90.00
#
_symmetry.space_group_name_H-M   'P 1'
#
loop_
_entity.id
_entity.type
_entity.pdbx_description
1 polymer ?
#
loop_
_entity_poly.entity_id
_entity_poly.type
_entity_poly.pdbx_seq_one_letter_code
_entity_poly.pdbx_strand_id
1 'polypeptide(L)'
;MKRFEVSHVIKVLCAGLLVVLASCSAPVAPAPYAASMEVGTADTARARPASYAQKRTHAEPRPGLGTSWGNEVESPISYTNFKRSSDKPNAVEKILYNDAEGVDAMAGPDTRTNNGLVKAKGGLVEWGIKSGWGYSKNVYGRGNRFVVGSMGKNYSLVVKNLSNSRLEIVLSVDGLDVMDGKPASFAKRGYIVSPGHTLTVDGFRTSEDAVAAFKFSTVGASYSNLRHNTTRNVGVIGMAVFTEKGVDPWKWSKRELERRRNASPFAEAPPVRAR
;
A
#
# COMPACT_ATOMS: atom_id res chain seq x y z
N MET A 1 11.23 12.10 -15.03
CA MET A 1 10.07 11.19 -14.95
C MET A 1 9.53 11.24 -13.54
N LYS A 2 8.26 11.63 -13.39
CA LYS A 2 7.58 12.10 -12.18
C LYS A 2 7.38 10.98 -11.14
N ARG A 3 7.57 11.22 -9.82
CA ARG A 3 7.32 10.24 -8.72
C ARG A 3 6.65 10.84 -7.46
N PHE A 4 6.22 10.04 -6.49
CA PHE A 4 5.25 10.47 -5.46
C PHE A 4 5.88 10.83 -4.08
N GLU A 5 5.48 11.95 -3.48
CA GLU A 5 5.89 12.50 -2.18
C GLU A 5 4.67 13.07 -1.44
N VAL A 6 4.48 12.73 -0.15
CA VAL A 6 3.26 13.07 0.60
C VAL A 6 3.38 14.47 1.22
N SER A 7 2.52 15.40 0.81
CA SER A 7 2.37 16.71 1.48
C SER A 7 1.41 16.58 2.66
N HIS A 8 1.91 16.79 3.88
CA HIS A 8 1.05 16.92 5.06
C HIS A 8 0.49 18.35 5.13
N VAL A 9 -0.80 18.51 4.85
CA VAL A 9 -1.54 19.73 5.21
C VAL A 9 -2.47 19.37 6.36
N ILE A 10 -2.10 19.80 7.57
CA ILE A 10 -3.03 19.85 8.71
C ILE A 10 -3.93 21.05 8.46
N LYS A 11 -5.23 20.83 8.21
CA LYS A 11 -6.26 21.88 8.29
C LYS A 11 -7.34 21.45 9.27
N VAL A 12 -7.36 22.15 10.39
CA VAL A 12 -8.50 22.25 11.29
C VAL A 12 -9.60 22.99 10.52
N LEU A 13 -10.77 22.38 10.33
CA LEU A 13 -11.95 23.09 9.86
C LEU A 13 -13.05 23.02 10.93
N CYS A 14 -13.35 24.19 11.49
CA CYS A 14 -14.51 24.44 12.33
C CYS A 14 -15.79 24.31 11.52
N ALA A 15 -16.82 23.77 12.17
CA ALA A 15 -18.18 23.66 11.67
C ALA A 15 -18.83 25.02 11.41
N GLY A 16 -19.53 25.14 10.29
CA GLY A 16 -20.40 26.26 9.94
C GLY A 16 -21.54 25.77 9.06
N LEU A 17 -22.69 25.56 9.69
CA LEU A 17 -23.98 25.21 9.08
C LEU A 17 -24.54 26.42 8.33
N LEU A 18 -24.86 26.28 7.04
CA LEU A 18 -25.78 27.20 6.35
C LEU A 18 -26.54 26.47 5.24
N VAL A 19 -27.86 26.38 5.44
CA VAL A 19 -28.85 25.90 4.47
C VAL A 19 -29.29 27.07 3.62
N VAL A 20 -29.19 26.97 2.30
CA VAL A 20 -29.90 27.85 1.36
C VAL A 20 -30.48 27.00 0.24
N LEU A 21 -31.82 27.02 0.15
CA LEU A 21 -32.61 26.49 -0.95
C LEU A 21 -32.63 27.53 -2.08
N ALA A 22 -32.36 27.12 -3.32
CA ALA A 22 -32.70 27.91 -4.50
C ALA A 22 -32.99 26.99 -5.71
N SER A 23 -34.19 27.15 -6.26
CA SER A 23 -34.77 26.42 -7.38
C SER A 23 -34.49 27.08 -8.74
N CYS A 24 -34.62 26.25 -9.78
CA CYS A 24 -34.99 26.55 -11.18
C CYS A 24 -33.98 27.27 -12.10
N SER A 25 -33.44 26.52 -13.07
CA SER A 25 -33.92 26.51 -14.47
C SER A 25 -32.82 26.05 -15.43
N ALA A 26 -33.15 25.07 -16.28
CA ALA A 26 -32.30 24.55 -17.34
C ALA A 26 -32.53 25.32 -18.67
N PRO A 27 -31.53 25.34 -19.56
CA PRO A 27 -31.76 25.41 -21.00
C PRO A 27 -31.33 24.12 -21.72
N VAL A 28 -31.94 23.95 -22.90
CA VAL A 28 -32.10 22.72 -23.69
C VAL A 28 -31.17 22.69 -24.92
N ALA A 29 -30.68 21.47 -25.24
CA ALA A 29 -30.28 20.91 -26.55
C ALA A 29 -28.98 21.38 -27.26
N PRO A 30 -28.42 20.62 -28.25
CA PRO A 30 -28.93 19.38 -28.87
C PRO A 30 -27.94 18.19 -28.96
N ALA A 31 -28.49 16.98 -29.06
CA ALA A 31 -27.94 15.89 -29.88
C ALA A 31 -28.87 15.74 -31.10
N PRO A 32 -28.38 15.37 -32.30
CA PRO A 32 -28.34 13.94 -32.61
C PRO A 32 -27.23 13.51 -33.57
N TYR A 33 -26.78 12.25 -33.44
CA TYR A 33 -26.38 11.47 -34.60
C TYR A 33 -27.01 10.08 -34.46
N ALA A 34 -28.16 9.92 -35.12
CA ALA A 34 -28.77 8.64 -35.40
C ALA A 34 -28.38 8.25 -36.82
N ALA A 35 -27.87 7.04 -37.00
CA ALA A 35 -27.88 6.35 -38.28
C ALA A 35 -28.92 5.22 -38.19
N SER A 36 -29.85 5.27 -39.14
CA SER A 36 -31.01 4.41 -39.41
C SER A 36 -30.61 2.95 -39.63
N MET A 37 -31.29 1.97 -39.00
CA MET A 37 -32.34 1.10 -39.55
C MET A 37 -32.05 0.41 -40.88
N GLU A 38 -32.06 -0.93 -40.88
CA GLU A 38 -32.93 -1.71 -41.77
C GLU A 38 -33.51 -2.93 -41.03
N VAL A 39 -34.80 -3.19 -41.30
CA VAL A 39 -35.65 -4.27 -40.81
C VAL A 39 -35.78 -5.31 -41.92
N GLY A 40 -35.51 -6.58 -41.62
CA GLY A 40 -35.82 -7.72 -42.48
C GLY A 40 -36.48 -8.84 -41.67
N THR A 41 -37.70 -9.17 -42.03
CA THR A 41 -38.67 -10.09 -41.40
C THR A 41 -38.37 -11.58 -41.58
N ALA A 42 -38.77 -12.39 -40.57
CA ALA A 42 -39.19 -13.81 -40.52
C ALA A 42 -38.51 -14.85 -41.46
N ASP A 43 -38.12 -16.05 -41.05
CA ASP A 43 -38.93 -17.05 -40.35
C ASP A 43 -38.10 -18.29 -39.94
N THR A 44 -38.67 -19.12 -39.06
CA THR A 44 -38.35 -20.52 -38.72
C THR A 44 -37.37 -20.87 -37.60
N ALA A 45 -38.00 -21.36 -36.53
CA ALA A 45 -37.53 -22.12 -35.39
C ALA A 45 -36.38 -23.11 -35.66
N ARG A 46 -35.32 -23.00 -34.85
CA ARG A 46 -34.65 -24.17 -34.27
C ARG A 46 -34.18 -23.83 -32.86
N ALA A 47 -34.84 -24.42 -31.87
CA ALA A 47 -34.51 -24.30 -30.46
C ALA A 47 -33.05 -24.70 -30.22
N ARG A 48 -32.24 -23.77 -29.73
CA ARG A 48 -30.90 -24.03 -29.19
C ARG A 48 -31.06 -24.11 -27.66
N PRO A 49 -30.57 -25.16 -26.99
CA PRO A 49 -30.80 -25.31 -25.55
C PRO A 49 -30.07 -24.18 -24.82
N ALA A 50 -30.83 -23.46 -24.00
CA ALA A 50 -30.31 -22.61 -22.96
C ALA A 50 -29.66 -23.50 -21.89
N SER A 51 -28.36 -23.35 -21.68
CA SER A 51 -27.69 -23.28 -20.37
C SER A 51 -26.24 -23.77 -20.46
N TYR A 52 -25.35 -22.94 -21.00
CA TYR A 52 -24.04 -22.78 -20.36
C TYR A 52 -24.17 -21.66 -19.34
N ALA A 53 -25.04 -21.87 -18.34
CA ALA A 53 -24.90 -21.19 -17.08
C ALA A 53 -23.56 -21.69 -16.52
N GLN A 54 -22.50 -20.91 -16.73
CA GLN A 54 -21.21 -21.18 -16.10
C GLN A 54 -21.49 -21.41 -14.63
N LYS A 55 -21.26 -22.65 -14.20
CA LYS A 55 -21.27 -23.07 -12.82
C LYS A 55 -20.31 -22.12 -12.11
N ARG A 56 -20.84 -21.06 -11.49
CA ARG A 56 -20.11 -20.31 -10.47
C ARG A 56 -19.86 -21.35 -9.41
N THR A 57 -18.68 -21.96 -9.43
CA THR A 57 -18.22 -22.74 -8.30
C THR A 57 -18.27 -21.77 -7.14
N HIS A 58 -19.29 -21.90 -6.28
CA HIS A 58 -19.28 -21.29 -4.97
C HIS A 58 -18.00 -21.81 -4.34
N ALA A 59 -16.96 -20.99 -4.33
CA ALA A 59 -15.79 -21.28 -3.55
C ALA A 59 -16.30 -21.41 -2.12
N GLU A 60 -16.11 -22.58 -1.52
CA GLU A 60 -16.37 -22.82 -0.10
C GLU A 60 -15.92 -21.59 0.71
N PRO A 61 -16.77 -21.05 1.61
CA PRO A 61 -16.41 -19.88 2.39
C PRO A 61 -15.14 -20.18 3.19
N ARG A 62 -14.01 -19.65 2.73
CA ARG A 62 -12.74 -19.81 3.45
C ARG A 62 -12.77 -18.95 4.71
N PRO A 63 -12.50 -19.51 5.89
CA PRO A 63 -12.47 -18.75 7.13
C PRO A 63 -11.32 -17.72 7.11
N GLY A 64 -11.49 -16.64 7.87
CA GLY A 64 -10.51 -15.58 8.07
C GLY A 64 -10.79 -14.25 7.37
N LEU A 65 -9.81 -13.34 7.43
CA LEU A 65 -9.88 -11.99 6.90
C LEU A 65 -9.04 -11.80 5.63
N GLY A 66 -9.56 -10.94 4.74
CA GLY A 66 -8.85 -10.30 3.64
C GLY A 66 -9.13 -8.79 3.64
N THR A 67 -8.69 -8.08 2.60
CA THR A 67 -8.90 -6.64 2.46
C THR A 67 -9.93 -6.32 1.38
N SER A 68 -10.82 -5.39 1.70
CA SER A 68 -11.79 -4.80 0.77
C SER A 68 -11.54 -3.31 0.58
N TRP A 69 -12.11 -2.77 -0.49
CA TRP A 69 -12.10 -1.35 -0.80
C TRP A 69 -13.20 -0.67 0.02
N GLY A 70 -12.81 0.22 0.91
CA GLY A 70 -13.70 1.03 1.72
C GLY A 70 -14.09 2.33 1.04
N ASN A 71 -14.53 3.30 1.85
CA ASN A 71 -14.89 4.63 1.37
C ASN A 71 -13.67 5.35 0.79
N GLU A 72 -13.92 6.30 -0.10
CA GLU A 72 -12.88 7.22 -0.58
C GLU A 72 -12.41 8.14 0.56
N VAL A 73 -11.11 8.37 0.63
CA VAL A 73 -10.43 9.22 1.61
C VAL A 73 -9.46 10.14 0.86
N GLU A 74 -9.48 11.43 1.19
CA GLU A 74 -8.55 12.42 0.64
C GLU A 74 -7.12 12.11 1.10
N SER A 75 -6.19 12.06 0.15
CA SER A 75 -4.79 11.67 0.34
C SER A 75 -3.91 12.24 -0.78
N PRO A 76 -3.59 13.55 -0.74
CA PRO A 76 -2.83 14.22 -1.78
C PRO A 76 -1.37 13.79 -1.79
N ILE A 77 -0.81 13.67 -2.99
CA ILE A 77 0.60 13.37 -3.24
C ILE A 77 1.17 14.37 -4.23
N SER A 78 2.50 14.46 -4.26
CA SER A 78 3.24 15.36 -5.12
C SER A 78 4.38 14.66 -5.85
N TYR A 79 4.79 15.29 -6.94
CA TYR A 79 5.91 15.00 -7.83
C TYR A 79 7.37 15.12 -7.27
N THR A 80 8.17 14.08 -7.06
CA THR A 80 9.62 14.19 -6.74
C THR A 80 10.52 13.27 -7.57
N ASN A 81 11.81 13.57 -7.59
CA ASN A 81 12.83 12.75 -8.26
C ASN A 81 13.48 11.79 -7.26
N PHE A 82 13.64 10.52 -7.66
CA PHE A 82 14.33 9.51 -6.88
C PHE A 82 14.96 8.48 -7.82
N LYS A 83 16.21 8.09 -7.58
CA LYS A 83 16.87 7.00 -8.31
C LYS A 83 17.35 5.97 -7.32
N ARG A 84 16.93 4.72 -7.48
CA ARG A 84 17.36 3.64 -6.59
C ARG A 84 18.85 3.38 -6.72
N SER A 85 19.48 3.04 -5.61
CA SER A 85 20.85 2.54 -5.57
C SER A 85 21.00 1.20 -6.30
N SER A 86 19.96 0.37 -6.28
CA SER A 86 19.89 -0.96 -6.90
C SER A 86 18.44 -1.34 -7.26
N ASP A 87 18.25 -2.28 -8.19
CA ASP A 87 16.94 -2.87 -8.49
C ASP A 87 16.48 -3.88 -7.43
N LYS A 88 17.41 -4.33 -6.56
CA LYS A 88 17.09 -5.18 -5.41
C LYS A 88 16.77 -4.31 -4.18
N PRO A 89 15.71 -4.64 -3.41
CA PRO A 89 15.38 -3.91 -2.19
C PRO A 89 16.45 -4.12 -1.12
N ASN A 90 16.69 -3.08 -0.32
CA ASN A 90 17.57 -3.11 0.85
C ASN A 90 16.95 -3.86 2.03
N ALA A 91 15.61 -3.85 2.13
CA ALA A 91 14.84 -4.63 3.09
C ALA A 91 13.52 -5.09 2.47
N VAL A 92 13.11 -6.31 2.78
CA VAL A 92 11.79 -6.86 2.45
C VAL A 92 11.20 -7.41 3.73
N GLU A 93 10.00 -6.93 4.05
CA GLU A 93 9.28 -7.33 5.26
C GLU A 93 7.85 -7.72 4.91
N LYS A 94 7.26 -8.59 5.73
CA LYS A 94 5.85 -8.96 5.60
C LYS A 94 5.17 -8.99 6.95
N ILE A 95 3.87 -8.67 6.95
CA ILE A 95 2.96 -8.89 8.05
C ILE A 95 1.85 -9.80 7.53
N LEU A 96 1.60 -10.89 8.24
CA LEU A 96 0.41 -11.69 8.04
C LEU A 96 -0.72 -11.07 8.86
N TYR A 97 -1.94 -11.01 8.35
CA TYR A 97 -3.08 -10.54 9.14
C TYR A 97 -4.26 -11.50 9.02
N ASN A 98 -5.01 -11.62 10.10
CA ASN A 98 -6.25 -12.40 10.15
C ASN A 98 -7.12 -11.94 11.33
N ASP A 99 -8.28 -12.55 11.53
CA ASP A 99 -9.03 -12.41 12.79
C ASP A 99 -8.28 -13.08 13.96
N ALA A 100 -8.79 -12.91 15.18
CA ALA A 100 -8.13 -13.42 16.38
C ALA A 100 -7.94 -14.95 16.34
N GLU A 101 -9.01 -15.67 16.01
CA GLU A 101 -8.99 -17.14 15.91
C GLU A 101 -8.01 -17.63 14.84
N GLY A 102 -8.01 -16.99 13.66
CA GLY A 102 -7.09 -17.31 12.59
C GLY A 102 -5.63 -17.01 12.94
N VAL A 103 -5.35 -15.91 13.66
CA VAL A 103 -4.01 -15.62 14.15
C VAL A 103 -3.57 -16.66 15.19
N ASP A 104 -4.43 -17.03 16.14
CA ASP A 104 -4.10 -18.04 17.15
C ASP A 104 -3.79 -19.40 16.51
N ALA A 105 -4.61 -19.82 15.54
CA ALA A 105 -4.39 -21.04 14.77
C ALA A 105 -3.06 -21.02 13.98
N MET A 106 -2.71 -19.89 13.37
CA MET A 106 -1.48 -19.76 12.57
C MET A 106 -0.22 -19.56 13.41
N ALA A 107 -0.30 -18.81 14.51
CA ALA A 107 0.85 -18.47 15.33
C ALA A 107 1.29 -19.64 16.24
N GLY A 108 0.37 -20.57 16.54
CA GLY A 108 0.61 -21.69 17.45
C GLY A 108 0.60 -21.27 18.92
N PRO A 109 0.88 -22.21 19.85
CA PRO A 109 0.76 -21.95 21.30
C PRO A 109 1.86 -21.01 21.84
N ASP A 110 3.07 -21.08 21.29
CA ASP A 110 4.23 -20.31 21.77
C ASP A 110 4.31 -18.95 21.08
N THR A 111 3.57 -17.98 21.61
CA THR A 111 3.54 -16.62 21.04
C THR A 111 4.21 -15.58 21.91
N ARG A 112 4.74 -14.54 21.26
CA ARG A 112 5.14 -13.29 21.92
C ARG A 112 4.35 -12.15 21.31
N THR A 113 4.09 -11.11 22.09
CA THR A 113 3.28 -9.99 21.60
C THR A 113 3.89 -8.66 21.95
N ASN A 114 3.75 -7.68 21.05
CA ASN A 114 4.04 -6.28 21.34
C ASN A 114 3.06 -5.38 20.59
N ASN A 115 3.06 -4.09 20.92
CA ASN A 115 2.19 -3.11 20.29
C ASN A 115 3.03 -2.11 19.52
N GLY A 116 2.44 -1.50 18.48
CA GLY A 116 3.08 -0.40 17.77
C GLY A 116 3.80 -0.80 16.49
N LEU A 117 4.65 0.12 16.05
CA LEU A 117 5.55 -0.08 14.94
C LEU A 117 6.69 -1.01 15.35
N VAL A 118 7.23 -1.73 14.38
CA VAL A 118 8.34 -2.67 14.59
C VAL A 118 9.41 -2.36 13.57
N LYS A 119 10.67 -2.33 14.02
CA LYS A 119 11.82 -2.08 13.13
C LYS A 119 11.94 -3.19 12.11
N ALA A 120 12.04 -2.81 10.85
CA ALA A 120 12.36 -3.72 9.75
C ALA A 120 13.82 -4.19 9.85
N LYS A 121 14.14 -5.32 9.20
CA LYS A 121 15.51 -5.79 9.01
C LYS A 121 16.37 -4.67 8.41
N GLY A 122 17.57 -4.52 8.97
CA GLY A 122 18.48 -3.44 8.60
C GLY A 122 18.15 -2.10 9.23
N GLY A 123 17.01 -1.93 9.92
CA GLY A 123 16.73 -0.75 10.76
C GLY A 123 16.48 0.56 10.00
N LEU A 124 16.33 0.52 8.68
CA LEU A 124 16.05 1.71 7.86
C LEU A 124 14.67 2.31 8.16
N VAL A 125 13.73 1.47 8.54
CA VAL A 125 12.34 1.87 8.83
C VAL A 125 11.79 1.15 10.04
N GLU A 126 10.78 1.77 10.64
CA GLU A 126 9.87 1.16 11.60
C GLU A 126 8.47 1.12 11.00
N TRP A 127 7.75 0.01 11.10
CA TRP A 127 6.45 -0.08 10.44
C TRP A 127 5.44 -1.01 11.13
N GLY A 128 4.17 -0.75 10.86
CA GLY A 128 3.05 -1.47 11.45
C GLY A 128 1.72 -1.00 10.91
N ILE A 129 0.66 -1.40 11.61
CA ILE A 129 -0.73 -1.17 11.22
C ILE A 129 -1.41 -0.35 12.31
N LYS A 130 -2.13 0.69 11.91
CA LYS A 130 -3.03 1.44 12.77
C LYS A 130 -4.47 0.99 12.51
N SER A 131 -5.23 0.68 13.55
CA SER A 131 -6.63 0.29 13.46
C SER A 131 -7.39 0.88 14.65
N GLY A 132 -8.49 1.59 14.37
CA GLY A 132 -9.22 2.34 15.40
C GLY A 132 -8.36 3.41 16.07
N TRP A 133 -8.30 3.41 17.40
CA TRP A 133 -7.65 4.46 18.21
C TRP A 133 -6.13 4.31 18.34
N GLY A 134 -5.54 3.22 17.87
CA GLY A 134 -4.13 2.94 18.10
C GLY A 134 -3.50 1.99 17.09
N TYR A 135 -2.30 1.53 17.41
CA TYR A 135 -1.61 0.51 16.63
C TYR A 135 -2.16 -0.88 16.94
N SER A 136 -2.27 -1.71 15.92
CA SER A 136 -2.69 -3.09 16.07
C SER A 136 -1.63 -3.90 16.85
N LYS A 137 -2.10 -4.89 17.61
CA LYS A 137 -1.24 -5.84 18.33
C LYS A 137 -0.47 -6.71 17.35
N ASN A 138 0.84 -6.81 17.53
CA ASN A 138 1.68 -7.76 16.82
C ASN A 138 1.76 -9.05 17.61
N VAL A 139 1.56 -10.18 16.94
CA VAL A 139 1.73 -11.53 17.48
C VAL A 139 2.86 -12.20 16.71
N TYR A 140 3.83 -12.77 17.43
CA TYR A 140 4.96 -13.48 16.85
C TYR A 140 4.83 -14.96 17.18
N GLY A 141 4.80 -15.80 16.16
CA GLY A 141 4.68 -17.25 16.29
C GLY A 141 5.19 -17.92 15.03
N ARG A 142 5.76 -19.13 15.16
CA ARG A 142 6.31 -19.91 14.02
C ARG A 142 7.18 -19.09 13.05
N GLY A 143 7.99 -18.18 13.58
CA GLY A 143 8.90 -17.33 12.79
C GLY A 143 8.23 -16.23 11.95
N ASN A 144 6.93 -15.97 12.11
CA ASN A 144 6.22 -14.93 11.40
C ASN A 144 5.67 -13.86 12.36
N ARG A 145 5.45 -12.66 11.81
CA ARG A 145 4.73 -11.56 12.47
C ARG A 145 3.30 -11.52 11.95
N PHE A 146 2.35 -11.58 12.86
CA PHE A 146 0.92 -11.52 12.62
C PHE A 146 0.33 -10.25 13.21
N VAL A 147 -0.78 -9.79 12.64
CA VAL A 147 -1.63 -8.74 13.18
C VAL A 147 -3.08 -9.23 13.22
N VAL A 148 -3.73 -9.02 14.37
CA VAL A 148 -5.15 -9.29 14.53
C VAL A 148 -5.95 -8.11 13.97
N GLY A 149 -6.74 -8.38 12.95
CA GLY A 149 -7.74 -7.48 12.39
C GLY A 149 -9.13 -7.74 12.99
N SER A 150 -9.99 -6.74 12.91
CA SER A 150 -11.40 -6.89 13.27
C SER A 150 -12.25 -6.63 12.03
N MET A 151 -13.12 -7.57 11.69
CA MET A 151 -13.97 -7.47 10.51
C MET A 151 -14.70 -6.13 10.45
N GLY A 152 -14.72 -5.51 9.27
CA GLY A 152 -15.40 -4.26 9.01
C GLY A 152 -14.67 -3.00 9.49
N LYS A 153 -13.52 -3.12 10.16
CA LYS A 153 -12.73 -1.96 10.59
C LYS A 153 -11.79 -1.49 9.47
N ASN A 154 -11.66 -0.18 9.36
CA ASN A 154 -10.65 0.44 8.53
C ASN A 154 -9.29 0.37 9.24
N TYR A 155 -8.22 0.31 8.46
CA TYR A 155 -6.87 0.35 8.96
C TYR A 155 -5.94 1.12 8.02
N SER A 156 -4.80 1.55 8.54
CA SER A 156 -3.77 2.25 7.77
C SER A 156 -2.42 1.57 7.95
N LEU A 157 -1.61 1.57 6.90
CA LEU A 157 -0.21 1.17 6.97
C LEU A 157 0.62 2.37 7.40
N VAL A 158 1.51 2.19 8.39
CA VAL A 158 2.35 3.27 8.91
C VAL A 158 3.81 2.86 8.79
N VAL A 159 4.62 3.68 8.13
CA VAL A 159 6.05 3.45 7.90
C VAL A 159 6.85 4.71 8.26
N LYS A 160 7.69 4.62 9.27
CA LYS A 160 8.59 5.68 9.72
C LYS A 160 9.98 5.49 9.15
N ASN A 161 10.52 6.48 8.46
CA ASN A 161 11.90 6.48 7.99
C ASN A 161 12.84 6.81 9.15
N LEU A 162 13.66 5.85 9.57
CA LEU A 162 14.66 5.99 10.63
C LEU A 162 16.05 6.37 10.09
N SER A 163 16.20 6.41 8.77
CA SER A 163 17.45 6.74 8.10
C SER A 163 17.65 8.25 7.94
N ASN A 164 18.85 8.66 7.52
CA ASN A 164 19.20 10.05 7.21
C ASN A 164 19.09 10.35 5.71
N SER A 165 18.47 9.45 4.93
CA SER A 165 18.28 9.58 3.49
C SER A 165 16.81 9.39 3.12
N ARG A 166 16.41 9.86 1.93
CA ARG A 166 15.10 9.52 1.39
C ARG A 166 15.05 8.02 1.08
N LEU A 167 13.91 7.41 1.35
CA LEU A 167 13.65 6.01 1.03
C LEU A 167 12.47 5.90 0.07
N GLU A 168 12.56 5.00 -0.89
CA GLU A 168 11.40 4.58 -1.70
C GLU A 168 10.79 3.33 -1.06
N ILE A 169 9.51 3.42 -0.69
CA ILE A 169 8.74 2.38 -0.02
C ILE A 169 7.68 1.85 -0.97
N VAL A 170 7.84 0.60 -1.41
CA VAL A 170 6.84 -0.11 -2.21
C VAL A 170 6.01 -0.96 -1.26
N LEU A 171 4.69 -0.73 -1.22
CA LEU A 171 3.75 -1.42 -0.36
C LEU A 171 2.80 -2.29 -1.17
N SER A 172 2.42 -3.42 -0.59
CA SER A 172 1.42 -4.32 -1.15
C SER A 172 0.48 -4.85 -0.09
N VAL A 173 -0.77 -5.06 -0.46
CA VAL A 173 -1.82 -5.67 0.36
C VAL A 173 -2.51 -6.73 -0.50
N ASP A 174 -2.61 -7.95 0.01
CA ASP A 174 -3.19 -9.10 -0.69
C ASP A 174 -2.59 -9.36 -2.09
N GLY A 175 -1.32 -8.99 -2.26
CA GLY A 175 -0.57 -9.11 -3.52
C GLY A 175 -0.83 -8.00 -4.54
N LEU A 176 -1.65 -6.99 -4.21
CA LEU A 176 -1.85 -5.79 -5.02
C LEU A 176 -0.95 -4.66 -4.53
N ASP A 177 -0.40 -3.91 -5.48
CA ASP A 177 0.35 -2.69 -5.22
C ASP A 177 -0.61 -1.60 -4.71
N VAL A 178 -0.22 -0.94 -3.63
CA VAL A 178 -1.07 0.07 -2.98
C VAL A 178 -1.24 1.33 -3.84
N MET A 179 -0.30 1.61 -4.75
CA MET A 179 -0.32 2.82 -5.59
C MET A 179 -1.23 2.74 -6.81
N ASP A 180 -1.56 1.54 -7.29
CA ASP A 180 -2.35 1.41 -8.52
C ASP A 180 -3.33 0.22 -8.53
N GLY A 181 -3.40 -0.55 -7.44
CA GLY A 181 -4.30 -1.71 -7.32
C GLY A 181 -3.99 -2.88 -8.26
N LYS A 182 -2.87 -2.86 -9.00
CA LYS A 182 -2.43 -3.94 -9.90
C LYS A 182 -1.47 -4.88 -9.16
N PRO A 183 -1.15 -6.07 -9.70
CA PRO A 183 -0.19 -6.97 -9.05
C PRO A 183 1.11 -6.27 -8.63
N ALA A 184 1.51 -6.50 -7.39
CA ALA A 184 2.69 -5.90 -6.80
C ALA A 184 3.98 -6.45 -7.41
N SER A 185 4.99 -5.59 -7.56
CA SER A 185 6.32 -5.99 -8.04
C SER A 185 7.37 -5.00 -7.55
N PHE A 186 8.57 -5.50 -7.28
CA PHE A 186 9.70 -4.66 -6.90
C PHE A 186 10.06 -3.64 -7.98
N ALA A 187 9.75 -3.87 -9.26
CA ALA A 187 10.04 -2.92 -10.34
C ALA A 187 9.16 -1.65 -10.30
N LYS A 188 8.00 -1.74 -9.64
CA LYS A 188 7.02 -0.66 -9.54
C LYS A 188 7.51 0.44 -8.62
N ARG A 189 6.94 1.64 -8.78
CA ARG A 189 7.33 2.82 -8.01
C ARG A 189 6.60 2.82 -6.66
N GLY A 190 7.29 3.31 -5.64
CA GLY A 190 6.74 3.46 -4.29
C GLY A 190 6.59 4.92 -3.86
N TYR A 191 6.18 5.10 -2.61
CA TYR A 191 6.18 6.39 -1.93
C TYR A 191 7.60 6.79 -1.56
N ILE A 192 7.94 8.07 -1.75
CA ILE A 192 9.19 8.62 -1.24
C ILE A 192 8.96 9.18 0.15
N VAL A 193 9.75 8.72 1.12
CA VAL A 193 9.65 9.13 2.53
C VAL A 193 10.94 9.83 2.93
N SER A 194 10.84 11.10 3.29
CA SER A 194 11.97 11.92 3.74
C SER A 194 12.57 11.43 5.07
N PRO A 195 13.84 11.76 5.36
CA PRO A 195 14.49 11.38 6.62
C PRO A 195 13.65 11.78 7.84
N GLY A 196 13.42 10.86 8.78
CA GLY A 196 12.64 11.12 9.99
C GLY A 196 11.11 11.25 9.79
N HIS A 197 10.62 11.30 8.55
CA HIS A 197 9.19 11.43 8.26
C HIS A 197 8.46 10.08 8.40
N THR A 198 7.15 10.17 8.63
CA THR A 198 6.25 9.02 8.69
C THR A 198 5.28 9.06 7.51
N LEU A 199 5.22 7.95 6.78
CA LEU A 199 4.22 7.67 5.77
C LEU A 199 3.04 6.96 6.42
N THR A 200 1.84 7.49 6.22
CA THR A 200 0.58 6.80 6.52
C THR A 200 -0.15 6.55 5.21
N VAL A 201 -0.57 5.32 4.98
CA VAL A 201 -1.33 4.94 3.78
C VAL A 201 -2.65 4.31 4.20
N ASP A 202 -3.73 5.04 3.93
CA ASP A 202 -5.08 4.68 4.39
C ASP A 202 -5.80 3.73 3.45
N GLY A 203 -5.32 3.53 2.22
CA GLY A 203 -6.04 2.76 1.21
C GLY A 203 -5.29 2.52 -0.09
N PHE A 204 -5.95 1.82 -1.01
CA PHE A 204 -5.51 1.68 -2.40
C PHE A 204 -5.73 2.99 -3.13
N ARG A 205 -4.71 3.50 -3.80
CA ARG A 205 -4.80 4.78 -4.50
C ARG A 205 -5.72 4.70 -5.72
N THR A 206 -6.67 5.63 -5.78
CA THR A 206 -7.64 5.77 -6.87
C THR A 206 -7.30 6.95 -7.77
N SER A 207 -6.70 8.01 -7.21
CA SER A 207 -6.24 9.20 -7.93
C SER A 207 -5.02 9.84 -7.25
N GLU A 208 -4.55 10.99 -7.72
CA GLU A 208 -3.49 11.75 -7.04
C GLU A 208 -3.94 12.28 -5.67
N ASP A 209 -5.23 12.57 -5.52
CA ASP A 209 -5.80 13.21 -4.34
C ASP A 209 -6.62 12.26 -3.46
N ALA A 210 -6.82 11.01 -3.87
CA ALA A 210 -7.71 10.10 -3.17
C ALA A 210 -7.22 8.64 -3.14
N VAL A 211 -7.67 7.93 -2.10
CA VAL A 211 -7.51 6.49 -1.92
C VAL A 211 -8.85 5.85 -1.54
N ALA A 212 -9.07 4.60 -1.93
CA ALA A 212 -10.11 3.76 -1.39
C ALA A 212 -9.60 3.08 -0.10
N ALA A 213 -10.18 3.42 1.05
CA ALA A 213 -9.68 3.01 2.36
C ALA A 213 -9.52 1.49 2.49
N PHE A 214 -8.48 1.02 3.18
CA PHE A 214 -8.37 -0.39 3.52
C PHE A 214 -9.40 -0.75 4.59
N LYS A 215 -10.11 -1.85 4.36
CA LYS A 215 -11.09 -2.38 5.32
C LYS A 215 -10.96 -3.89 5.44
N PHE A 216 -10.80 -4.38 6.67
CA PHE A 216 -10.83 -5.81 6.96
C PHE A 216 -12.19 -6.38 6.55
N SER A 217 -12.19 -7.46 5.77
CA SER A 217 -13.39 -8.10 5.22
C SER A 217 -13.23 -9.62 5.25
N THR A 218 -14.31 -10.37 5.07
CA THR A 218 -14.21 -11.83 4.92
C THR A 218 -13.49 -12.17 3.62
N VAL A 219 -12.77 -13.29 3.61
CA VAL A 219 -12.05 -13.76 2.41
C VAL A 219 -13.00 -13.84 1.19
N GLY A 220 -14.24 -14.31 1.39
CA GLY A 220 -15.31 -14.37 0.40
C GLY A 220 -15.61 -13.02 -0.28
N ALA A 221 -15.73 -11.94 0.50
CA ALA A 221 -15.98 -10.60 -0.01
C ALA A 221 -14.71 -9.94 -0.59
N SER A 222 -13.53 -10.30 -0.10
CA SER A 222 -12.26 -9.89 -0.71
C SER A 222 -12.10 -10.51 -2.10
N TYR A 223 -12.53 -11.76 -2.31
CA TYR A 223 -12.43 -12.45 -3.60
C TYR A 223 -13.22 -11.80 -4.73
N SER A 224 -14.41 -11.24 -4.47
CA SER A 224 -15.24 -10.63 -5.51
C SER A 224 -14.64 -9.34 -6.09
N ASN A 225 -13.78 -8.68 -5.31
CA ASN A 225 -13.12 -7.42 -5.72
C ASN A 225 -11.76 -7.66 -6.37
N LEU A 226 -11.15 -8.83 -6.14
CA LEU A 226 -9.86 -9.22 -6.74
C LEU A 226 -10.10 -9.77 -8.16
N ARG A 227 -9.95 -8.91 -9.16
CA ARG A 227 -9.87 -9.32 -10.57
C ARG A 227 -8.61 -10.18 -10.75
N HIS A 228 -8.80 -11.49 -10.99
CA HIS A 228 -7.80 -12.52 -11.33
C HIS A 228 -7.06 -13.21 -10.16
N ASN A 229 -7.22 -14.54 -10.06
CA ASN A 229 -6.31 -15.60 -9.55
C ASN A 229 -5.20 -15.29 -8.49
N THR A 230 -5.39 -14.35 -7.57
CA THR A 230 -4.40 -13.97 -6.53
C THR A 230 -4.67 -14.58 -5.16
N THR A 231 -5.35 -15.73 -5.11
CA THR A 231 -5.84 -16.36 -3.87
C THR A 231 -4.76 -16.74 -2.85
N ARG A 232 -3.49 -16.85 -3.27
CA ARG A 232 -2.36 -17.22 -2.40
C ARG A 232 -1.87 -16.12 -1.47
N ASN A 233 -2.19 -14.86 -1.76
CA ASN A 233 -1.61 -13.71 -1.06
C ASN A 233 -2.59 -13.04 -0.10
N VAL A 234 -3.83 -13.54 0.03
CA VAL A 234 -4.82 -12.97 0.96
C VAL A 234 -4.31 -13.08 2.39
N GLY A 235 -4.46 -12.02 3.17
CA GLY A 235 -3.96 -11.97 4.53
C GLY A 235 -2.46 -11.59 4.60
N VAL A 236 -1.88 -11.06 3.53
CA VAL A 236 -0.46 -10.68 3.48
C VAL A 236 -0.30 -9.21 3.12
N ILE A 237 0.44 -8.49 3.95
CA ILE A 237 0.91 -7.14 3.69
C ILE A 237 2.43 -7.20 3.50
N GLY A 238 2.91 -6.69 2.37
CA GLY A 238 4.33 -6.69 2.02
C GLY A 238 4.89 -5.27 1.92
N MET A 239 6.15 -5.11 2.32
CA MET A 239 6.91 -3.87 2.18
C MET A 239 8.29 -4.16 1.58
N ALA A 240 8.69 -3.35 0.61
CA ALA A 240 10.05 -3.31 0.09
C ALA A 240 10.63 -1.90 0.22
N VAL A 241 11.85 -1.81 0.75
CA VAL A 241 12.56 -0.55 1.02
C VAL A 241 13.74 -0.42 0.08
N PHE A 242 13.85 0.72 -0.60
CA PHE A 242 14.99 1.05 -1.48
C PHE A 242 15.66 2.34 -1.04
N THR A 243 17.00 2.35 -1.08
CA THR A 243 17.81 3.54 -0.81
C THR A 243 18.10 4.32 -2.08
N GLU A 244 18.39 5.61 -1.91
CA GLU A 244 18.74 6.51 -3.01
C GLU A 244 20.17 6.27 -3.52
N LYS A 245 20.37 6.36 -4.84
CA LYS A 245 21.67 6.18 -5.48
C LYS A 245 22.65 7.27 -5.01
N GLY A 246 23.79 6.84 -4.49
CA GLY A 246 24.88 7.74 -4.10
C GLY A 246 24.67 8.42 -2.74
N VAL A 247 23.62 8.07 -1.99
CA VAL A 247 23.35 8.59 -0.66
C VAL A 247 23.53 7.45 0.35
N ASP A 248 24.33 7.69 1.40
CA ASP A 248 24.40 6.74 2.51
C ASP A 248 23.18 6.93 3.43
N PRO A 249 22.40 5.88 3.70
CA PRO A 249 21.24 5.98 4.59
C PRO A 249 21.62 6.24 6.06
N TRP A 250 22.86 6.02 6.46
CA TRP A 250 23.32 6.18 7.84
C TRP A 250 24.13 7.46 8.03
N LYS A 251 23.85 8.18 9.13
CA LYS A 251 24.65 9.35 9.56
C LYS A 251 26.13 9.00 9.73
N TRP A 252 26.40 7.78 10.18
CA TRP A 252 27.74 7.22 10.34
C TRP A 252 27.91 6.06 9.36
N SER A 253 28.34 6.36 8.14
CA SER A 253 28.69 5.30 7.19
C SER A 253 29.85 4.47 7.73
N LYS A 254 29.91 3.17 7.38
CA LYS A 254 31.08 2.34 7.72
C LYS A 254 32.39 2.98 7.24
N ARG A 255 32.35 3.59 6.05
CA ARG A 255 33.47 4.33 5.47
C ARG A 255 33.87 5.56 6.28
N GLU A 256 32.92 6.33 6.79
CA GLU A 256 33.19 7.50 7.64
C GLU A 256 33.74 7.06 9.00
N LEU A 257 33.19 5.98 9.57
CA LEU A 257 33.73 5.38 10.79
C LEU A 257 35.16 4.84 10.58
N GLU A 258 35.44 4.19 9.46
CA GLU A 258 36.80 3.73 9.09
C GLU A 258 37.75 4.90 8.84
N ARG A 259 37.31 5.94 8.12
CA ARG A 259 38.08 7.17 7.91
C ARG A 259 38.45 7.85 9.23
N ARG A 260 37.50 7.94 10.16
CA ARG A 260 37.74 8.51 11.49
C ARG A 260 38.65 7.64 12.35
N ARG A 261 38.49 6.32 12.30
CA ARG A 261 39.37 5.38 13.02
C ARG A 261 40.80 5.40 12.49
N ASN A 262 40.97 5.55 11.18
CA ASN A 262 42.27 5.53 10.50
C ASN A 262 42.82 6.95 10.23
N ALA A 263 42.18 7.99 10.76
CA ALA A 263 42.65 9.36 10.60
C ALA A 263 43.95 9.54 11.38
N SER A 264 45.03 9.89 10.69
CA SER A 264 46.29 10.24 11.33
C SER A 264 46.19 11.64 11.96
N PRO A 265 46.71 11.86 13.19
CA PRO A 265 46.79 13.19 13.80
C PRO A 265 47.73 14.13 13.04
N PHE A 266 48.60 13.60 12.19
CA PHE A 266 49.48 14.36 11.30
C PHE A 266 49.19 13.92 9.86
N ALA A 267 48.54 14.78 9.09
CA ALA A 267 48.27 14.54 7.67
C ALA A 267 49.55 14.81 6.87
N GLU A 268 50.20 13.77 6.34
CA GLU A 268 51.13 13.97 5.23
C GLU A 268 50.33 14.55 4.06
N ALA A 269 50.77 15.72 3.57
CA ALA A 269 50.13 16.36 2.43
C ALA A 269 50.11 15.36 1.25
N PRO A 270 48.99 15.23 0.53
CA PRO A 270 48.94 14.34 -0.63
C PRO A 270 50.05 14.74 -1.60
N PRO A 271 50.81 13.78 -2.16
CA PRO A 271 51.92 14.10 -3.04
C PRO A 271 51.40 14.95 -4.20
N VAL A 272 51.96 16.16 -4.32
CA VAL A 272 51.67 17.05 -5.45
C VAL A 272 52.08 16.29 -6.70
N ARG A 273 51.12 15.92 -7.56
CA ARG A 273 51.44 15.40 -8.87
C ARG A 273 52.15 16.51 -9.64
N ALA A 274 53.46 16.36 -9.83
CA ALA A 274 54.19 17.15 -10.81
C ALA A 274 53.52 16.95 -12.18
N ARG A 275 53.21 18.06 -12.85
CA ARG A 275 52.72 18.09 -14.23
C ARG A 275 53.87 17.85 -15.19
#